data_AF-A0A935X9P5-F1
#
_entry.id   AF-A0A935X9P5-F1
#
_cell.length_a   1.000
_cell.length_b   1.000
_cell.length_c   1.000
_cell.angle_alpha   90.00
_cell.angle_beta   90.00
_cell.angle_gamma   90.00
#
_symmetry.space_group_name_H-M   'P 1'
#
loop_
_entity.id
_entity.type
_entity.pdbx_description
1 polymer ?
#
loop_
_entity_poly.entity_id
_entity_poly.type
_entity_poly.pdbx_seq_one_letter_code
_entity_poly.pdbx_strand_id
1 'polypeptide(L)'
;MAGVVQGAAELQQLFERFTALSATALRAVDANDGAALEAALDARGLLDARMALLSRMLGDARRTASTKATRDALDVLMRPVRAAGAESERLNGELVRRAQAARLEIGGQLDRLRHDDAARTAYALAAGGAGRQHLDRTR
;
A
#
# COMPACT_ATOMS: atom_id res chain seq x y z
N MET A 1 33.52 7.68 -12.24
CA MET A 1 32.31 8.03 -13.02
C MET A 1 31.50 6.79 -13.42
N ALA A 2 32.10 5.74 -13.99
CA ALA A 2 31.38 4.54 -14.43
C ALA A 2 30.42 3.92 -13.38
N GLY A 3 30.88 3.73 -12.13
CA GLY A 3 30.04 3.17 -11.06
C GLY A 3 28.86 4.04 -10.64
N VAL A 4 28.97 5.37 -10.79
CA VAL A 4 27.89 6.31 -10.46
C VAL A 4 26.82 6.33 -11.55
N VAL A 5 27.24 6.26 -12.82
CA VAL A 5 26.31 6.13 -13.96
C VAL A 5 25.55 4.81 -13.87
N GLN A 6 26.24 3.70 -13.57
CA GLN A 6 25.61 2.40 -13.38
C GLN A 6 24.64 2.40 -12.19
N GLY A 7 25.02 3.00 -11.05
CA GLY A 7 24.13 3.14 -9.90
C GLY A 7 22.88 3.98 -10.18
N ALA A 8 23.00 5.05 -10.97
CA ALA A 8 21.87 5.87 -11.39
C ALA A 8 20.91 5.11 -12.33
N ALA A 9 21.46 4.37 -13.30
CA ALA A 9 20.67 3.54 -14.21
C ALA A 9 19.95 2.40 -13.47
N GLU A 10 20.63 1.73 -12.54
CA GLU A 10 20.03 0.70 -11.70
C GLU A 10 18.92 1.29 -10.82
N LEU A 11 19.13 2.45 -10.20
CA LEU A 11 18.11 3.10 -9.39
C LEU A 11 16.88 3.48 -10.22
N GLN A 12 17.08 3.96 -11.46
CA GLN A 12 15.97 4.20 -12.38
C GLN A 12 15.18 2.92 -12.67
N GLN A 13 15.85 1.82 -13.01
CA GLN A 13 15.19 0.53 -13.26
C GLN A 13 14.41 0.02 -12.05
N LEU A 14 14.94 0.22 -10.84
CA LEU A 14 14.25 -0.15 -9.60
C LEU A 14 12.98 0.68 -9.40
N PHE A 15 13.02 1.99 -9.66
CA PHE A 15 11.81 2.82 -9.61
C PHE A 15 10.78 2.41 -10.66
N GLU A 16 11.19 2.11 -11.90
CA GLU A 16 10.29 1.61 -12.94
C GLU A 16 9.62 0.29 -12.52
N ARG A 17 10.40 -0.63 -11.94
CA ARG A 17 9.87 -1.90 -11.42
C ARG A 17 8.92 -1.70 -10.24
N PHE A 18 9.25 -0.78 -9.33
CA PHE A 18 8.38 -0.43 -8.21
C PHE A 18 7.05 0.17 -8.69
N THR A 19 7.09 1.03 -9.70
CA THR A 19 5.90 1.60 -10.36
C THR A 19 5.03 0.50 -10.98
N ALA A 20 5.64 -0.45 -11.70
CA ALA A 20 4.91 -1.59 -12.28
C ALA A 20 4.25 -2.49 -11.22
N LEU A 21 4.93 -2.71 -10.09
CA LEU A 21 4.36 -3.47 -8.96
C LEU A 21 3.24 -2.69 -8.27
N SER A 22 3.36 -1.37 -8.15
CA SER A 22 2.31 -0.50 -7.60
C SER A 22 1.05 -0.53 -8.46
N ALA A 23 1.20 -0.46 -9.78
CA ALA A 23 0.08 -0.64 -10.71
C ALA A 23 -0.55 -2.04 -10.62
N THR A 24 0.27 -3.07 -10.39
CA THR A 24 -0.23 -4.44 -10.19
C THR A 24 -1.01 -4.59 -8.88
N ALA A 25 -0.51 -4.02 -7.79
CA ALA A 25 -1.22 -3.97 -6.52
C ALA A 25 -2.56 -3.23 -6.63
N LEU A 26 -2.61 -2.10 -7.35
CA LEU A 26 -3.87 -1.39 -7.61
C LEU A 26 -4.88 -2.25 -8.38
N ARG A 27 -4.44 -2.95 -9.43
CA ARG A 27 -5.30 -3.88 -10.18
C ARG A 27 -5.78 -5.05 -9.32
N ALA A 28 -4.93 -5.56 -8.43
CA ALA A 28 -5.30 -6.63 -7.51
C ALA A 28 -6.38 -6.17 -6.51
N VAL A 29 -6.29 -4.93 -6.02
CA VAL A 29 -7.36 -4.32 -5.20
C VAL A 29 -8.65 -4.22 -6.00
N ASP A 30 -8.60 -3.71 -7.23
CA ASP A 30 -9.80 -3.56 -8.08
C ASP A 30 -10.43 -4.93 -8.44
N ALA A 31 -9.63 -5.99 -8.51
CA ALA A 31 -10.08 -7.37 -8.75
C ALA A 31 -10.45 -8.15 -7.48
N ASN A 32 -10.30 -7.55 -6.29
CA ASN A 32 -10.45 -8.21 -4.98
C ASN A 32 -9.57 -9.48 -4.83
N ASP A 33 -8.38 -9.47 -5.42
CA ASP A 33 -7.40 -10.56 -5.35
C ASP A 33 -6.33 -10.27 -4.28
N GLY A 34 -6.58 -10.79 -3.07
CA GLY A 34 -5.68 -10.59 -1.92
C GLY A 34 -4.30 -11.23 -2.10
N ALA A 35 -4.22 -12.38 -2.78
CA ALA A 35 -2.95 -13.08 -2.98
C ALA A 35 -2.04 -12.34 -3.97
N ALA A 36 -2.61 -11.82 -5.07
CA ALA A 36 -1.88 -10.98 -6.01
C ALA A 36 -1.45 -9.65 -5.37
N LEU A 37 -2.29 -9.08 -4.49
CA LEU A 37 -1.94 -7.87 -3.74
C LEU A 37 -0.75 -8.12 -2.80
N GLU A 38 -0.79 -9.18 -1.99
CA GLU A 38 0.28 -9.56 -1.06
C GLU A 38 1.60 -9.79 -1.81
N ALA A 39 1.57 -10.61 -2.87
CA ALA A 39 2.76 -10.88 -3.69
C ALA A 39 3.36 -9.59 -4.31
N ALA A 40 2.50 -8.66 -4.76
CA ALA A 40 2.97 -7.39 -5.30
C ALA A 40 3.60 -6.49 -4.22
N LEU A 41 3.06 -6.49 -2.99
CA LEU A 41 3.59 -5.72 -1.87
C LEU A 41 4.91 -6.30 -1.35
N ASP A 42 5.02 -7.62 -1.22
CA ASP A 42 6.26 -8.30 -0.83
C ASP A 42 7.38 -8.03 -1.84
N ALA A 43 7.06 -8.16 -3.14
CA ALA A 43 8.01 -7.84 -4.20
C ALA A 43 8.46 -6.38 -4.16
N ARG A 44 7.61 -5.43 -3.73
CA ARG A 44 7.99 -4.03 -3.53
C ARG A 44 8.91 -3.86 -2.32
N GLY A 45 8.61 -4.53 -1.21
CA GLY A 45 9.44 -4.50 0.00
C GLY A 45 10.89 -4.95 -0.26
N LEU A 46 11.09 -5.91 -1.17
CA LEU A 46 12.43 -6.34 -1.58
C LEU A 46 13.22 -5.25 -2.33
N LEU A 47 12.55 -4.30 -2.99
CA LEU A 47 13.21 -3.23 -3.74
C LEU A 47 13.61 -2.05 -2.85
N ASP A 48 12.87 -1.79 -1.77
CA ASP A 48 13.05 -0.60 -0.91
C ASP A 48 14.47 -0.48 -0.35
N ALA A 49 15.02 -1.57 0.20
CA ALA A 49 16.36 -1.55 0.77
C ALA A 49 17.43 -1.19 -0.28
N ARG A 50 17.29 -1.72 -1.50
CA ARG A 50 18.24 -1.45 -2.60
C ARG A 50 18.11 -0.02 -3.12
N MET A 51 16.88 0.46 -3.30
CA MET A 51 16.61 1.84 -3.72
C MET A 51 17.14 2.85 -2.71
N ALA A 52 16.94 2.61 -1.41
CA ALA A 52 17.43 3.47 -0.34
C ALA A 52 18.97 3.54 -0.33
N LEU A 53 19.63 2.38 -0.48
CA LEU A 53 21.09 2.32 -0.52
C LEU A 53 21.67 3.07 -1.74
N LEU A 54 21.11 2.84 -2.94
CA LEU A 54 21.56 3.55 -4.15
C LEU A 54 21.29 5.05 -4.07
N SER A 55 20.14 5.46 -3.54
CA SER A 55 19.81 6.87 -3.35
C SER A 55 20.80 7.56 -2.38
N ARG A 56 21.18 6.86 -1.31
CA ARG A 56 22.19 7.35 -0.36
C ARG A 56 23.57 7.45 -1.02
N MET A 57 24.02 6.39 -1.71
CA MET A 57 25.31 6.38 -2.41
C MET A 57 25.42 7.51 -3.45
N LEU A 58 24.37 7.74 -4.24
CA LEU A 58 24.33 8.80 -5.24
C LEU A 58 24.29 10.20 -4.60
N GLY A 59 23.57 10.34 -3.49
CA GLY A 59 23.58 11.56 -2.68
C GLY A 59 24.95 11.87 -2.08
N ASP A 60 25.66 10.86 -1.58
CA ASP A 60 27.03 10.98 -1.08
C ASP A 60 28.01 11.34 -2.20
N ALA A 61 27.92 10.68 -3.35
CA ALA A 61 28.75 10.98 -4.53
C ALA A 61 28.55 12.43 -5.01
N ARG A 62 27.33 12.97 -4.92
CA ARG A 62 27.04 14.37 -5.24
C ARG A 62 27.64 15.33 -4.22
N ARG A 63 27.57 14.99 -2.93
CA ARG A 63 28.13 15.82 -1.83
C ARG A 63 29.65 15.89 -1.86
N THR A 64 30.31 14.80 -2.23
CA THR A 64 31.78 14.70 -2.27
C THR A 64 32.39 15.10 -3.62
N ALA A 65 31.56 15.44 -4.61
CA ALA A 65 32.03 15.88 -5.91
C ALA A 65 32.82 17.20 -5.80
N SER A 66 34.09 17.14 -6.20
CA SER A 66 35.05 18.24 -6.03
C SER A 66 34.88 19.39 -7.02
N THR A 67 34.18 19.18 -8.15
CA THR A 67 34.00 20.20 -9.18
C THR A 67 32.53 20.52 -9.45
N LYS A 68 32.25 21.75 -9.88
CA LYS A 68 30.90 22.15 -10.33
C LYS A 68 30.43 21.31 -11.53
N ALA A 69 31.31 21.07 -12.50
CA ALA A 69 30.99 20.27 -13.69
C ALA A 69 30.56 18.83 -13.32
N THR A 70 31.23 18.20 -12.36
CA THR A 70 30.83 16.87 -11.86
C THR A 70 29.46 16.92 -11.17
N ARG A 71 29.20 17.95 -10.34
CA ARG A 71 27.90 18.12 -9.69
C ARG A 71 26.77 18.31 -10.71
N ASP A 72 26.99 19.15 -11.71
CA ASP A 72 26.01 19.42 -12.76
C ASP A 72 25.70 18.15 -13.58
N ALA A 73 26.72 17.35 -13.93
CA ALA A 73 26.53 16.06 -14.61
C ALA A 73 25.74 15.05 -13.75
N LEU A 74 26.02 14.99 -12.45
CA LEU A 74 25.25 14.16 -11.51
C LEU A 74 23.80 14.63 -11.39
N ASP A 75 23.56 15.94 -11.38
CA ASP A 75 22.21 16.49 -11.35
C ASP A 75 21.41 16.12 -12.60
N VAL A 76 22.05 16.14 -13.79
CA VAL A 76 21.43 15.66 -15.04
C VAL A 76 21.09 14.17 -14.97
N LEU A 77 22.04 13.33 -14.53
CA LEU A 77 21.83 11.89 -14.34
C LEU A 77 20.70 11.56 -13.36
N MET A 78 20.54 12.38 -12.30
CA MET A 78 19.53 12.15 -11.27
C MET A 78 18.15 12.69 -11.63
N ARG A 79 17.98 13.49 -12.69
CA ARG A 79 16.66 13.99 -13.11
C ARG A 79 15.63 12.87 -13.37
N PRO A 80 15.91 11.87 -14.23
CA PRO A 80 14.94 10.79 -14.48
C PRO A 80 14.63 9.99 -13.21
N VAL A 81 15.65 9.76 -12.37
CA VAL A 81 15.49 9.09 -11.07
C VAL A 81 14.53 9.85 -10.15
N ARG A 82 14.64 11.18 -10.05
CA ARG A 82 13.73 12.00 -9.23
C ARG A 82 12.30 11.98 -9.77
N ALA A 83 12.13 12.01 -11.08
CA ALA A 83 10.81 11.92 -11.70
C ALA A 83 10.16 10.55 -11.41
N ALA A 84 10.91 9.46 -11.57
CA ALA A 84 10.43 8.11 -11.27
C ALA A 84 10.12 7.92 -9.77
N GLY A 85 10.93 8.52 -8.88
CA GLY A 85 10.67 8.55 -7.44
C GLY A 85 9.40 9.30 -7.06
N ALA A 86 9.16 10.47 -7.64
CA ALA A 86 7.94 11.24 -7.39
C ALA A 86 6.67 10.49 -7.83
N GLU A 87 6.71 9.82 -8.99
CA GLU A 87 5.60 9.00 -9.46
C GLU A 87 5.36 7.78 -8.55
N SER A 88 6.44 7.14 -8.11
CA SER A 88 6.41 6.04 -7.14
C SER A 88 5.75 6.47 -5.81
N GLU A 89 6.13 7.62 -5.26
CA GLU A 89 5.52 8.19 -4.05
C GLU A 89 4.04 8.49 -4.25
N ARG A 90 3.66 9.04 -5.41
CA ARG A 90 2.27 9.33 -5.78
C ARG A 90 1.43 8.06 -5.80
N LEU A 91 1.89 7.01 -6.48
CA LEU A 91 1.20 5.71 -6.55
C LEU A 91 1.12 5.03 -5.19
N ASN A 92 2.18 5.11 -4.39
CA ASN A 92 2.16 4.57 -3.03
C ASN A 92 1.14 5.29 -2.15
N GLY A 93 1.06 6.62 -2.23
CA GLY A 93 0.06 7.40 -1.51
C GLY A 93 -1.37 7.04 -1.91
N GLU A 94 -1.61 6.76 -3.19
CA GLU A 94 -2.92 6.29 -3.67
C GLU A 94 -3.27 4.90 -3.13
N LEU A 95 -2.32 3.96 -3.16
CA LEU A 95 -2.48 2.63 -2.56
C LEU A 95 -2.85 2.70 -1.07
N VAL A 96 -2.14 3.53 -0.30
CA VAL A 96 -2.42 3.74 1.13
C VAL A 96 -3.84 4.28 1.34
N ARG A 97 -4.26 5.29 0.56
CA ARG A 97 -5.62 5.85 0.66
C ARG A 97 -6.68 4.80 0.37
N ARG A 98 -6.51 4.00 -0.70
CA ARG A 98 -7.47 2.94 -1.05
C ARG A 98 -7.53 1.85 0.02
N ALA A 99 -6.38 1.42 0.54
CA ALA A 99 -6.34 0.45 1.63
C ALA A 99 -7.04 0.96 2.90
N GLN A 100 -6.87 2.24 3.24
CA GLN A 100 -7.57 2.87 4.37
C GLN A 100 -9.09 2.94 4.13
N ALA A 101 -9.53 3.32 2.94
CA ALA A 101 -10.95 3.37 2.58
C ALA A 101 -11.58 1.97 2.66
N ALA A 102 -10.94 0.95 2.09
CA ALA A 102 -11.40 -0.44 2.17
C ALA A 102 -11.50 -0.93 3.62
N ARG A 103 -10.51 -0.60 4.46
CA ARG A 103 -10.52 -0.95 5.89
C ARG A 103 -11.71 -0.32 6.63
N LEU A 104 -12.01 0.95 6.36
CA LEU A 104 -13.15 1.65 6.97
C LEU A 104 -14.48 1.04 6.50
N GLU A 105 -14.59 0.70 5.22
CA GLU A 105 -15.78 0.04 4.67
C GLU A 105 -16.03 -1.30 5.33
N ILE A 106 -15.00 -2.16 5.40
CA ILE A 106 -15.07 -3.47 6.07
C ILE A 106 -15.48 -3.30 7.53
N GLY A 107 -14.88 -2.33 8.24
CA GLY A 107 -15.27 -2.00 9.61
C GLY A 107 -16.77 -1.68 9.74
N GLY A 108 -17.28 -0.81 8.86
CA GLY A 108 -18.70 -0.45 8.86
C GLY A 108 -19.64 -1.59 8.45
N GLN A 109 -19.18 -2.53 7.62
CA GLN A 109 -19.93 -3.75 7.30
C GLN A 109 -19.97 -4.72 8.50
N LEU A 110 -18.86 -4.89 9.21
CA LEU A 110 -18.78 -5.71 10.43
C LEU A 110 -19.67 -5.17 11.55
N ASP A 111 -19.69 -3.84 11.74
CA ASP A 111 -20.56 -3.20 12.73
C ASP A 111 -22.03 -3.45 12.41
N ARG A 112 -22.42 -3.33 11.13
CA ARG A 112 -23.77 -3.65 10.66
C ARG A 112 -24.15 -5.10 10.94
N LEU A 113 -23.29 -6.06 10.59
CA LEU A 113 -23.52 -7.48 10.88
C LEU A 113 -23.70 -7.72 12.38
N ARG A 114 -22.87 -7.09 13.22
CA ARG A 114 -22.99 -7.22 14.68
C ARG A 114 -24.33 -6.67 15.20
N HIS A 115 -24.81 -5.57 14.63
CA HIS A 115 -26.12 -5.01 14.97
C HIS A 115 -27.27 -5.93 14.52
N ASP A 116 -27.19 -6.47 13.30
CA ASP A 116 -28.19 -7.40 12.77
C ASP A 116 -28.27 -8.68 13.61
N ASP A 117 -27.13 -9.25 14.01
CA ASP A 117 -27.06 -10.43 14.86
C ASP A 117 -27.59 -10.15 16.27
N ALA A 118 -27.30 -8.97 16.83
CA ALA A 118 -27.87 -8.54 18.11
C ALA A 118 -29.41 -8.39 18.01
N ALA A 119 -29.92 -7.80 16.92
CA ALA A 119 -31.35 -7.66 16.69
C ALA A 119 -32.04 -9.02 16.56
N ARG A 120 -31.48 -9.95 15.76
CA ARG A 120 -31.98 -11.32 15.63
C ARG A 120 -32.03 -12.05 16.96
N THR A 121 -30.98 -11.90 17.78
CA THR A 121 -30.92 -12.49 19.12
C THR A 121 -32.01 -11.92 20.03
N ALA A 122 -32.21 -10.60 20.02
CA ALA A 122 -33.26 -9.95 20.80
C ALA A 122 -34.67 -10.40 20.38
N TYR A 123 -34.93 -10.52 19.07
CA TYR A 123 -36.20 -11.05 18.56
C TYR A 123 -36.44 -12.50 18.97
N ALA A 124 -35.42 -13.36 18.89
CA ALA A 124 -35.53 -14.75 19.30
C ALA A 124 -35.85 -14.88 20.81
N LEU A 125 -35.22 -14.05 21.65
CA LEU A 125 -35.50 -14.00 23.09
C LEU A 125 -36.93 -13.50 23.38
N ALA A 126 -37.40 -12.46 22.68
CA ALA A 126 -38.75 -11.94 22.82
C ALA A 126 -39.82 -12.97 22.39
N ALA A 127 -39.59 -13.69 21.29
CA ALA A 127 -40.49 -14.74 20.80
C ALA A 127 -40.52 -15.95 21.75
N GLY A 128 -39.37 -16.36 22.29
CA GLY A 128 -39.28 -17.45 23.28
C GLY A 128 -39.88 -17.10 24.65
N GLY A 129 -39.87 -15.83 25.04
CA GLY A 129 -40.52 -15.32 26.27
C GLY A 129 -42.04 -15.26 26.16
N ALA A 130 -42.58 -14.93 24.98
CA ALA A 130 -44.03 -14.88 24.73
C ALA A 130 -44.69 -16.28 24.79
N GLY A 131 -43.96 -17.34 24.41
CA GLY A 131 -44.46 -18.73 24.48
C GLY A 131 -44.61 -19.29 25.90
N ARG A 132 -43.88 -18.75 26.89
CA ARG A 132 -43.99 -19.21 28.29
C ARG A 132 -45.12 -18.53 29.08
N GLN A 133 -45.44 -17.27 28.75
CA GLN A 133 -46.53 -16.55 29.43
C GLN A 133 -47.94 -17.00 29.01
N HIS A 134 -48.06 -17.73 27.89
CA HIS A 134 -49.34 -18.28 27.46
C HIS A 134 -49.70 -19.60 28.15
N LEU A 135 -48.71 -20.39 28.58
CA LEU A 135 -48.93 -21.68 29.26
C LEU A 135 -49.23 -21.56 30.75
N ASP A 136 -48.85 -20.47 31.41
CA ASP A 136 -49.13 -20.22 32.82
C ASP A 136 -50.47 -19.52 33.09
N ARG A 137 -51.18 -19.04 32.05
CA ARG A 137 -52.47 -18.34 32.20
C ARG A 137 -53.69 -19.25 32.05
N THR A 138 -53.48 -20.54 31.79
CA THR A 138 -54.54 -21.55 31.57
C THR A 138 -54.54 -22.67 32.63
N ARG A 139 -54.02 -22.42 33.83
CA ARG A 139 -54.21 -23.30 35.00
C ARG A 139 -55.02 -22.61 36.09
#